data_AF-A0A529ZMV1-F1
#
_entry.id   AF-A0A529ZMV1-F1
#
_cell.length_a   1.000
_cell.length_b   1.000
_cell.length_c   1.000
_cell.angle_alpha   90.00
_cell.angle_beta   90.00
_cell.angle_gamma   90.00
#
_symmetry.space_group_name_H-M   'P 1'
#
loop_
_entity.id
_entity.type
_entity.pdbx_description
1 polymer ?
#
loop_
_entity_poly.entity_id
_entity_poly.type
_entity_poly.pdbx_seq_one_letter_code
_entity_poly.pdbx_strand_id
1 'polypeptide(L)'
;LKPGGKLISISGPPDAEFARKLGLNLVLNLVMRALSRGIRKKAERAGVEYSFLFMWAQGDQLSKMTPLLESGTIRPVIDRIFPFEETSDALAFVQTGRAKGKVVVKVK
;
A
#
# COMPACT_ATOMS: atom_id res chain seq x y z
N LEU A 1 -18.16 -3.82 1.76
CA LEU A 1 -17.83 -2.59 2.53
C LEU A 1 -19.14 -1.95 2.96
N LYS A 2 -19.16 -1.26 4.11
CA LYS A 2 -20.36 -0.51 4.54
C LYS A 2 -20.54 0.73 3.64
N PRO A 3 -21.79 1.18 3.38
CA PRO A 3 -22.04 2.45 2.69
C PRO A 3 -21.31 3.62 3.37
N GLY A 4 -20.78 4.55 2.58
CA GLY A 4 -19.89 5.64 3.01
C GLY A 4 -18.42 5.25 3.16
N GLY A 5 -18.07 3.97 2.97
CA GLY A 5 -16.69 3.50 2.99
C GLY A 5 -15.90 3.86 1.73
N LYS A 6 -14.57 3.78 1.82
CA LYS A 6 -13.64 3.97 0.70
C LYS A 6 -12.85 2.68 0.42
N LEU A 7 -12.99 2.14 -0.79
CA LEU A 7 -12.23 1.03 -1.33
C LEU A 7 -10.90 1.56 -1.89
N ILE A 8 -9.81 1.32 -1.16
CA ILE A 8 -8.44 1.60 -1.63
C ILE A 8 -7.88 0.34 -2.28
N SER A 9 -7.46 0.43 -3.53
CA SER A 9 -6.89 -0.70 -4.26
C SER A 9 -5.45 -0.44 -4.68
N ILE A 10 -4.58 -1.41 -4.39
CA ILE A 10 -3.18 -1.42 -4.83
C ILE A 10 -2.96 -2.16 -6.17
N SER A 11 -3.99 -2.87 -6.64
CA SER A 11 -3.92 -3.76 -7.82
C SER A 11 -5.06 -3.54 -8.83
N GLY A 12 -5.93 -2.56 -8.60
CA GLY A 12 -7.03 -2.21 -9.49
C GLY A 12 -6.62 -1.22 -10.58
N PRO A 13 -7.55 -0.84 -11.48
CA PRO A 13 -7.23 0.10 -12.54
C PRO A 13 -6.96 1.50 -11.96
N PRO A 14 -5.93 2.21 -12.45
CA PRO A 14 -5.69 3.58 -12.03
C PRO A 14 -6.89 4.49 -12.37
N ASP A 15 -7.15 5.45 -11.50
CA ASP A 15 -8.27 6.37 -11.62
C ASP A 15 -7.81 7.81 -11.90
N ALA A 16 -8.79 8.70 -12.09
CA ALA A 16 -8.49 10.10 -12.34
C ALA A 16 -7.93 10.84 -11.10
N GLU A 17 -8.17 10.35 -9.87
CA GLU A 17 -7.58 10.94 -8.67
C GLU A 17 -6.06 10.70 -8.66
N PHE A 18 -5.64 9.49 -8.99
CA PHE A 18 -4.25 9.10 -9.18
C PHE A 18 -3.55 9.95 -10.26
N ALA A 19 -4.20 10.12 -11.42
CA ALA A 19 -3.64 10.92 -12.51
C ALA A 19 -3.42 12.39 -12.13
N ARG A 20 -4.35 12.98 -11.37
CA ARG A 20 -4.22 14.34 -10.83
C ARG A 20 -3.08 14.44 -9.81
N LYS A 21 -2.93 13.46 -8.92
CA LYS A 21 -1.84 13.43 -7.94
C LYS A 21 -0.45 13.37 -8.58
N LEU A 22 -0.35 12.69 -9.72
CA LEU A 22 0.88 12.64 -10.52
C LEU A 22 1.08 13.85 -11.45
N GLY A 23 0.17 14.84 -11.45
CA GLY A 23 0.27 16.01 -12.31
C GLY A 23 0.17 15.70 -13.81
N LEU A 24 -0.51 14.61 -14.19
CA LEU A 24 -0.61 14.18 -15.59
C LEU A 24 -1.52 15.12 -16.41
N ASN A 25 -1.29 15.17 -17.72
CA ASN A 25 -2.07 16.00 -18.64
C ASN A 25 -3.54 15.55 -18.77
N LEU A 26 -4.37 16.38 -19.41
CA LEU A 26 -5.82 16.14 -19.56
C LEU A 26 -6.14 14.84 -20.33
N VAL A 27 -5.32 14.48 -21.31
CA VAL A 27 -5.50 13.25 -22.10
C VAL A 27 -5.32 12.02 -21.21
N LEU A 28 -4.22 11.95 -20.45
CA LEU A 28 -3.99 10.85 -19.51
C LEU A 28 -5.06 10.79 -18.43
N ASN A 29 -5.50 11.95 -17.91
CA ASN A 29 -6.63 11.99 -16.98
C ASN A 29 -7.88 11.34 -17.57
N LEU A 30 -8.23 11.62 -18.84
CA LEU A 30 -9.39 11.03 -19.49
C LEU A 30 -9.24 9.51 -19.67
N VAL A 31 -8.05 9.05 -20.07
CA VAL A 31 -7.73 7.61 -20.22
C VAL A 31 -7.92 6.89 -18.89
N MET A 32 -7.30 7.38 -17.80
CA MET A 32 -7.43 6.79 -16.46
C MET A 32 -8.89 6.80 -15.97
N ARG A 33 -9.63 7.87 -16.31
CA ARG A 33 -11.08 7.95 -16.04
C ARG A 33 -11.88 6.91 -16.80
N ALA A 34 -11.45 6.50 -18.00
CA ALA A 34 -12.06 5.46 -18.81
C ALA A 34 -11.76 4.06 -18.27
N LEU A 35 -10.48 3.79 -17.95
CA LEU A 35 -10.02 2.51 -17.40
C LEU A 35 -10.73 2.14 -16.09
N SER A 36 -10.96 3.13 -15.21
CA SER A 36 -11.61 2.93 -13.91
C SER A 36 -13.14 2.99 -13.92
N ARG A 37 -13.83 3.24 -15.06
CA ARG A 37 -15.30 3.43 -15.09
C ARG A 37 -16.07 2.25 -14.51
N GLY A 38 -15.67 1.03 -14.88
CA GLY A 38 -16.37 -0.19 -14.47
C GLY A 38 -16.34 -0.39 -12.97
N ILE A 39 -15.16 -0.26 -12.35
CA ILE A 39 -15.00 -0.45 -10.90
C ILE A 39 -15.64 0.70 -10.11
N ARG A 40 -15.52 1.95 -10.59
CA ARG A 40 -16.12 3.12 -9.95
C ARG A 40 -17.65 3.03 -9.94
N LYS A 41 -18.27 2.61 -11.04
CA LYS A 41 -19.72 2.40 -11.11
C LYS A 41 -20.20 1.29 -10.17
N LYS A 42 -19.41 0.21 -10.01
CA LYS A 42 -19.71 -0.85 -9.04
C LYS A 42 -19.59 -0.36 -7.60
N ALA A 43 -18.54 0.42 -7.30
CA ALA A 43 -18.32 1.03 -6.00
C ALA A 43 -19.47 1.98 -5.62
N GLU A 44 -19.84 2.88 -6.54
CA GLU A 44 -20.94 3.83 -6.37
C GLU A 44 -22.29 3.12 -6.11
N ARG A 45 -22.59 2.05 -6.86
CA ARG A 45 -23.80 1.22 -6.63
C ARG A 45 -23.84 0.56 -5.26
N ALA A 46 -22.67 0.28 -4.68
CA ALA A 46 -22.54 -0.25 -3.32
C ALA A 46 -22.44 0.86 -2.26
N GLY A 47 -22.61 2.13 -2.65
CA GLY A 47 -22.49 3.29 -1.77
C GLY A 47 -21.08 3.52 -1.25
N VAL A 48 -20.05 3.09 -1.99
CA VAL A 48 -18.65 3.23 -1.59
C VAL A 48 -17.83 3.98 -2.64
N GLU A 49 -16.80 4.69 -2.19
CA GLU A 49 -15.84 5.34 -3.07
C GLU A 49 -14.74 4.36 -3.49
N TYR A 50 -14.22 4.50 -4.71
CA TYR A 50 -13.04 3.77 -5.17
C TYR A 50 -11.88 4.74 -5.32
N SER A 51 -10.69 4.33 -4.85
CA SER A 51 -9.45 5.05 -5.09
C SER A 51 -8.30 4.08 -5.36
N PHE A 52 -7.52 4.37 -6.40
CA PHE A 52 -6.29 3.62 -6.68
C PHE A 52 -5.10 4.20 -5.90
N LEU A 53 -4.31 3.32 -5.28
CA LEU A 53 -3.07 3.64 -4.58
C LEU A 53 -1.91 2.92 -5.26
N PHE A 54 -1.06 3.66 -5.96
CA PHE A 54 0.21 3.13 -6.44
C PHE A 54 1.26 3.26 -5.33
N MET A 55 1.99 2.17 -5.05
CA MET A 55 3.00 2.13 -4.01
C MET A 55 4.37 2.47 -4.61
N TRP A 56 5.04 3.49 -4.07
CA TRP A 56 6.42 3.82 -4.39
C TRP A 56 7.17 4.29 -3.13
N ALA A 57 8.50 4.26 -3.17
CA ALA A 57 9.32 4.76 -2.08
C ALA A 57 9.29 6.30 -2.04
N GLN A 58 8.88 6.88 -0.91
CA GLN A 58 8.84 8.34 -0.72
C GLN A 58 9.44 8.71 0.64
N GLY A 59 10.58 9.41 0.62
CA GLY A 59 11.31 9.83 1.83
C GLY A 59 10.47 10.67 2.77
N ASP A 60 9.79 11.70 2.26
CA ASP A 60 8.96 12.59 3.09
C ASP A 60 7.83 11.86 3.83
N GLN A 61 7.29 10.78 3.24
CA GLN A 61 6.28 9.97 3.93
C GLN A 61 6.91 9.16 5.05
N LEU A 62 8.08 8.57 4.82
CA LEU A 62 8.84 7.86 5.86
C LEU A 62 9.21 8.78 7.02
N SER A 63 9.66 10.01 6.73
CA SER A 63 9.97 11.02 7.75
C SER A 63 8.75 11.39 8.60
N LYS A 64 7.54 11.43 8.00
CA LYS A 64 6.29 11.65 8.74
C LYS A 64 5.85 10.44 9.55
N MET A 65 6.29 9.23 9.20
CA MET A 65 5.99 8.00 9.94
C MET A 65 6.88 7.84 11.18
N THR A 66 8.13 8.32 11.15
CA THR A 66 9.08 8.25 12.28
C THR A 66 8.48 8.67 13.63
N PRO A 67 7.87 9.86 13.80
CA PRO A 67 7.33 10.27 15.10
C PRO A 67 6.19 9.37 15.60
N LEU A 68 5.44 8.74 14.70
CA LEU A 68 4.37 7.79 15.06
C LEU A 68 4.93 6.45 15.56
N LEU A 69 6.11 6.07 15.08
CA LEU A 69 6.84 4.90 15.57
C LEU A 69 7.48 5.21 16.93
N GLU A 70 8.12 6.38 17.06
CA GLU A 70 8.77 6.83 18.30
C GLU A 70 7.77 7.03 19.46
N SER A 71 6.59 7.58 19.18
CA SER A 71 5.51 7.71 20.17
C SER A 71 4.86 6.37 20.54
N GLY A 72 5.15 5.30 19.80
CA GLY A 72 4.51 4.00 19.94
C GLY A 72 3.04 3.97 19.49
N THR A 73 2.56 5.00 18.78
CA THR A 73 1.23 5.02 18.14
C THR A 73 1.14 3.95 17.06
N ILE A 74 2.21 3.77 16.30
CA ILE A 74 2.39 2.64 15.38
C ILE A 74 3.45 1.72 15.99
N ARG A 75 3.10 0.44 16.18
CA ARG A 75 4.03 -0.57 16.67
C ARG A 75 4.23 -1.64 15.60
N PRO A 76 5.44 -1.79 15.03
CA PRO A 76 5.70 -2.83 14.07
C PRO A 76 5.60 -4.20 14.74
N VAL A 77 4.86 -5.11 14.10
CA VAL A 77 4.78 -6.51 14.53
C VAL A 77 5.99 -7.23 13.96
N ILE A 78 6.91 -7.65 14.82
CA ILE A 78 8.07 -8.46 14.46
C ILE A 78 7.68 -9.93 14.66
N ASP A 79 7.75 -10.72 13.59
CA ASP A 79 7.50 -12.15 13.66
C ASP A 79 8.73 -12.87 14.22
N ARG A 80 9.88 -12.65 13.56
CA ARG A 80 11.13 -13.32 13.89
C ARG A 80 12.32 -12.44 13.57
N ILE A 81 13.37 -12.60 14.36
CA ILE A 81 14.67 -11.97 14.15
C ILE A 81 15.67 -13.09 13.86
N PHE A 82 16.39 -12.98 12.74
CA PHE A 82 17.48 -13.87 12.35
C PHE A 82 18.81 -13.12 12.49
N PRO A 83 19.89 -13.77 12.95
CA PRO A 83 21.23 -13.22 12.79
C PRO A 83 21.58 -13.11 11.30
N PHE A 84 22.51 -12.22 10.95
CA PHE A 84 22.90 -11.98 9.55
C PHE A 84 23.38 -13.26 8.84
N GLU A 85 24.07 -14.13 9.56
CA GLU A 85 24.58 -15.42 9.08
C GLU A 85 23.44 -16.37 8.62
N GLU A 86 22.22 -16.19 9.12
CA GLU A 86 21.03 -16.99 8.80
C GLU A 86 20.10 -16.29 7.78
N THR A 87 20.59 -15.35 6.98
CA THR A 87 19.78 -14.64 5.97
C THR A 87 19.09 -15.60 4.99
N SER A 88 19.74 -16.71 4.62
CA SER A 88 19.14 -17.74 3.77
C SER A 88 17.89 -18.34 4.42
N ASP A 89 17.95 -18.66 5.70
CA ASP A 89 16.83 -19.24 6.45
C ASP A 89 15.70 -18.21 6.65
N ALA A 90 16.05 -16.94 6.86
CA ALA A 90 15.10 -15.84 6.91
C ALA A 90 14.29 -15.73 5.60
N LEU A 91 14.96 -15.81 4.44
CA LEU A 91 14.31 -15.78 3.13
C LEU A 91 13.44 -17.03 2.91
N ALA A 92 13.95 -18.22 3.23
CA ALA A 92 13.18 -19.46 3.15
C ALA A 92 11.90 -19.39 3.99
N PHE A 93 11.99 -18.83 5.21
CA PHE A 93 10.84 -18.63 6.09
C PHE A 93 9.80 -17.67 5.48
N VAL A 94 10.23 -16.52 4.94
CA VAL A 94 9.32 -15.56 4.29
C VAL A 94 8.63 -16.17 3.07
N GLN A 95 9.35 -16.96 2.27
CA GLN A 95 8.81 -17.62 1.08
C GLN A 95 7.69 -18.62 1.40
N THR A 96 7.61 -19.14 2.62
CA THR A 96 6.48 -19.99 3.03
C THR A 96 5.13 -19.27 3.03
N GLY A 97 5.13 -17.93 3.02
CA GLY A 97 3.93 -17.11 3.14
C GLY A 97 3.26 -17.13 4.52
N ARG A 98 3.87 -17.79 5.51
CA ARG A 98 3.33 -17.91 6.88
C ARG A 98 3.77 -16.80 7.83
N ALA A 99 4.64 -15.90 7.37
CA ALA A 99 5.17 -14.83 8.20
C ALA A 99 4.05 -13.86 8.63
N LYS A 100 3.96 -13.59 9.93
CA LYS A 100 2.99 -12.67 10.55
C LYS A 100 3.68 -11.38 10.98
N GLY A 101 3.83 -10.45 10.05
CA GLY A 101 4.47 -9.16 10.29
C GLY A 101 5.80 -9.03 9.56
N LYS A 102 6.80 -8.45 10.23
CA LYS A 102 8.14 -8.24 9.67
C LYS A 102 9.11 -9.31 10.16
N VAL A 103 9.87 -9.87 9.23
CA VAL A 103 11.06 -10.68 9.52
C VAL A 103 12.26 -9.75 9.47
N VAL A 104 13.05 -9.74 10.53
CA VAL A 104 14.19 -8.83 10.68
C VAL A 104 15.48 -9.64 10.61
N VAL A 105 16.44 -9.17 9.81
CA VAL A 105 17.81 -9.66 9.85
C VAL A 105 18.62 -8.68 10.69
N LYS A 106 19.24 -9.18 11.77
CA LYS A 106 20.04 -8.38 12.68
C LYS A 106 21.50 -8.42 12.23
N VAL A 107 22.02 -7.28 11.79
CA VAL A 107 23.45 -7.04 11.60
C VAL A 107 24.02 -6.58 12.95
N LYS A 108 25.22 -7.05 13.31
CA LYS A 108 25.89 -6.69 14.57
C LYS A 108 26.06 -5.18 14.73
#